data_AF-A0A645IZF8-F1
#
_entry.id   AF-A0A645IZF8-F1
#
_cell.length_a   1.000
_cell.length_b   1.000
_cell.length_c   1.000
_cell.angle_alpha   90.00
_cell.angle_beta   90.00
_cell.angle_gamma   90.00
#
_symmetry.space_group_name_H-M   'P 1'
#
loop_
_entity.id
_entity.type
_entity.pdbx_description
1 polymer ?
#
loop_
_entity_poly.entity_id
_entity_poly.type
_entity_poly.pdbx_seq_one_letter_code
_entity_poly.pdbx_strand_id
1 'polypeptide(L)'
;MRAMLIFAFFPLLALFAQSGGKISYWIPVLIIGIAGAAHQAWSANIFSTVGDMFPKKAIATITGIGGMAGGIGSFLINKSSGKLFDFAHKNWTTVDGVPLLQKFPQFNTERIPDDFFTKLKESGAVISDGINTGYMIIFSVCAVAYLIAWFVMKALVPKYKVITD
;
A
#
# COMPACT_ATOMS: atom_id res chain seq x y z
N MET A 1 -0.87 5.66 21.97
CA MET A 1 -1.85 6.02 20.92
C MET A 1 -1.60 7.36 20.20
N ARG A 2 -1.17 8.45 20.86
CA ARG A 2 -0.93 9.74 20.17
C ARG A 2 0.18 9.67 19.12
N ALA A 3 1.31 9.04 19.44
CA ALA A 3 2.42 8.86 18.49
C ALA A 3 1.97 8.12 17.22
N MET A 4 1.21 7.03 17.38
CA MET A 4 0.64 6.30 16.25
C MET A 4 -0.24 7.21 15.38
N LEU A 5 -1.14 8.00 15.97
CA LEU A 5 -2.01 8.92 15.20
C LEU A 5 -1.18 9.84 14.30
N ILE A 6 -0.10 10.41 14.83
CA ILE A 6 0.81 11.29 14.08
C ILE A 6 1.40 10.52 12.89
N PHE A 7 1.89 9.30 13.11
CA PHE A 7 2.48 8.48 12.05
C PHE A 7 1.46 8.01 11.00
N ALA A 8 0.17 7.86 11.34
CA ALA A 8 -0.87 7.49 10.38
C ALA A 8 -1.14 8.55 9.29
N PHE A 9 -0.74 9.81 9.48
CA PHE A 9 -0.94 10.84 8.47
C PHE A 9 0.13 10.82 7.36
N PHE A 10 1.35 10.37 7.65
CA PHE A 10 2.44 10.39 6.67
C PHE A 10 2.22 9.47 5.45
N PRO A 11 1.59 8.30 5.57
CA PRO A 11 1.18 7.50 4.41
C PRO A 11 0.29 8.25 3.40
N LEU A 12 -0.46 9.29 3.83
CA LEU A 12 -1.24 10.12 2.90
C LEU A 12 -0.36 10.89 1.90
N LEU A 13 0.91 11.13 2.24
CA LEU A 13 1.86 11.77 1.32
C LEU A 13 2.10 10.92 0.07
N ALA A 14 1.95 9.59 0.16
CA ALA A 14 2.15 8.68 -0.97
C ALA A 14 1.20 8.95 -2.14
N LEU A 15 0.02 9.55 -1.89
CA LEU A 15 -0.92 9.95 -2.95
C LEU A 15 -0.33 10.99 -3.89
N PHE A 16 0.61 11.80 -3.40
CA PHE A 16 1.30 12.82 -4.18
C PHE A 16 2.55 12.29 -4.90
N ALA A 17 2.98 11.05 -4.62
CA ALA A 17 4.20 10.49 -5.21
C ALA A 17 4.14 10.47 -6.75
N GLN A 18 3.02 10.03 -7.32
CA GLN A 18 2.85 9.95 -8.77
C GLN A 18 2.79 11.33 -9.45
N SER A 19 2.18 12.32 -8.79
CA SER A 19 2.18 13.70 -9.29
C SER A 19 3.57 14.32 -9.20
N GLY A 20 4.28 14.11 -8.10
CA GLY A 20 5.65 14.60 -7.90
C GLY A 20 6.64 14.02 -8.89
N GLY A 21 6.45 12.77 -9.32
CA GLY A 21 7.30 12.10 -10.29
C GLY A 21 7.29 12.74 -11.68
N LYS A 22 6.25 13.51 -12.03
CA LYS A 22 6.20 14.29 -13.28
C LYS A 22 7.17 15.48 -13.28
N ILE A 23 7.52 15.99 -12.10
CA ILE A 23 8.41 17.15 -11.92
C ILE A 23 9.84 16.68 -11.73
N SER A 24 10.06 15.74 -10.80
CA SER A 24 11.39 15.21 -10.50
C SER A 24 11.28 13.83 -9.86
N TYR A 25 12.19 12.93 -10.22
CA TYR A 25 12.27 11.60 -9.62
C TYR A 25 12.67 11.64 -8.13
N TRP A 26 13.30 12.72 -7.65
CA TRP A 26 13.66 12.87 -6.23
C TRP A 26 12.45 13.08 -5.31
N ILE A 27 11.38 13.71 -5.81
CA ILE A 27 10.18 14.00 -5.00
C ILE A 27 9.51 12.68 -4.54
N PRO A 28 9.19 11.71 -5.43
CA PRO A 28 8.71 10.39 -5.03
C PRO A 28 9.67 9.68 -4.07
N VAL A 29 10.99 9.74 -4.30
CA VAL A 29 11.99 9.08 -3.45
C VAL A 29 11.90 9.56 -2.01
N LEU A 30 11.83 10.88 -1.80
CA LEU A 30 11.68 11.46 -0.47
C LEU A 30 10.33 11.13 0.16
N ILE A 31 9.24 11.23 -0.60
CA ILE A 31 7.88 10.90 -0.12
C ILE A 31 7.81 9.44 0.36
N ILE A 32 8.28 8.50 -0.47
CA ILE A 32 8.24 7.07 -0.15
C ILE A 32 9.21 6.75 1.01
N GLY A 33 10.36 7.42 1.08
CA GLY A 33 11.27 7.31 2.23
C GLY A 33 10.61 7.70 3.56
N ILE A 34 9.91 8.85 3.58
CA ILE A 34 9.16 9.31 4.77
C ILE A 34 8.01 8.35 5.09
N ALA A 35 7.24 7.92 4.08
CA ALA A 35 6.15 6.97 4.28
C ALA A 35 6.65 5.63 4.84
N GLY A 36 7.79 5.14 4.36
CA GLY A 36 8.46 3.95 4.87
C GLY A 36 8.93 4.10 6.31
N ALA A 37 9.53 5.25 6.66
CA ALA A 37 9.93 5.55 8.03
C ALA A 37 8.71 5.60 8.98
N ALA A 38 7.62 6.23 8.55
CA ALA A 38 6.38 6.28 9.31
C ALA A 38 5.73 4.91 9.49
N HIS A 39 5.75 4.06 8.45
CA HIS A 39 5.33 2.66 8.53
C HIS A 39 6.11 1.92 9.63
N GLN A 40 7.44 2.05 9.66
CA GLN A 40 8.26 1.37 10.67
C GLN A 40 8.00 1.92 12.08
N ALA A 41 7.89 3.25 12.23
CA ALA A 41 7.57 3.88 13.51
C ALA A 41 6.18 3.46 14.05
N TRP A 42 5.22 3.25 13.15
CA TRP A 42 3.90 2.74 13.50
C TRP A 42 3.98 1.29 14.02
N SER A 43 4.65 0.40 13.29
CA SER A 43 4.81 -1.01 13.68
C SER A 43 5.55 -1.16 15.01
N ALA A 44 6.64 -0.41 15.22
CA ALA A 44 7.38 -0.42 16.48
C ALA A 44 6.50 -0.05 17.69
N ASN A 45 5.61 0.93 17.51
CA ASN A 45 4.66 1.33 18.55
C ASN A 45 3.55 0.29 18.79
N ILE A 46 3.10 -0.45 17.76
CA ILE A 46 2.15 -1.56 17.96
C ILE A 46 2.78 -2.63 18.84
N PHE A 47 4.00 -3.06 18.53
CA PHE A 47 4.64 -4.15 19.27
C PHE A 47 4.88 -3.81 20.74
N SER A 48 5.24 -2.56 21.07
CA SER A 48 5.40 -2.14 22.46
C SER A 48 4.06 -2.06 23.20
N THR A 49 2.98 -1.60 22.55
CA THR A 49 1.66 -1.48 23.20
C THR A 49 1.08 -2.81 23.70
N VAL A 50 1.43 -3.93 23.06
CA VAL A 50 1.00 -5.26 23.53
C VAL A 50 1.57 -5.56 24.92
N GLY A 51 2.82 -5.21 25.16
CA GLY A 51 3.47 -5.40 26.47
C GLY A 51 2.88 -4.52 27.57
N ASP A 52 2.38 -3.34 27.21
CA ASP A 52 1.77 -2.40 28.14
C ASP A 52 0.32 -2.78 28.52
N MET A 53 -0.39 -3.47 27.62
CA MET A 53 -1.83 -3.72 27.76
C MET A 53 -2.19 -5.10 28.32
N PHE A 54 -1.26 -6.07 28.26
CA PHE A 54 -1.53 -7.47 28.60
C PHE A 54 -0.59 -8.03 29.67
N PRO A 55 -1.03 -9.02 30.46
CA PRO A 55 -0.20 -9.63 31.49
C PRO A 55 1.01 -10.34 30.87
N LYS A 56 2.17 -10.30 31.55
CA LYS A 56 3.46 -10.82 31.06
C LYS A 56 3.40 -12.25 30.50
N LYS A 57 2.57 -13.12 31.09
CA LYS A 57 2.36 -14.51 30.66
C LYS A 57 1.65 -14.66 29.30
N ALA A 58 0.92 -13.64 28.84
CA ALA A 58 0.12 -13.68 27.61
C ALA A 58 0.76 -12.94 26.42
N ILE A 59 1.80 -12.13 26.66
CA ILE A 59 2.43 -11.28 25.64
C ILE A 59 2.87 -12.11 24.43
N ALA A 60 3.57 -13.23 24.63
CA ALA A 60 4.08 -14.06 23.54
C ALA A 60 2.94 -14.62 22.66
N THR A 61 1.87 -15.12 23.27
CA THR A 61 0.70 -15.66 22.54
C THR A 61 0.00 -14.57 21.73
N ILE A 62 -0.22 -13.39 22.33
CA ILE A 62 -0.91 -12.28 21.66
C ILE A 62 -0.09 -11.73 20.50
N THR A 63 1.21 -11.55 20.70
CA THR A 63 2.13 -11.16 19.62
C THR A 63 2.16 -12.20 18.51
N GLY A 64 2.14 -13.50 18.85
CA GLY A 64 2.08 -14.58 17.86
C GLY A 64 0.79 -14.56 17.02
N ILE A 65 -0.38 -14.41 17.67
CA ILE A 65 -1.67 -14.29 16.98
C ILE A 65 -1.69 -13.03 16.10
N GLY A 66 -1.22 -11.89 16.62
CA GLY A 66 -1.11 -10.64 15.87
C GLY A 66 -0.18 -10.76 14.66
N GLY A 67 0.96 -11.44 14.83
CA GLY A 67 1.90 -11.74 13.74
C GLY A 67 1.29 -12.63 12.66
N MET A 68 0.55 -13.68 13.06
CA MET A 68 -0.17 -14.54 12.12
C MET A 68 -1.24 -13.75 11.34
N ALA A 69 -2.05 -12.93 12.02
CA ALA A 69 -3.05 -12.09 11.38
C ALA A 69 -2.40 -11.09 10.40
N GLY A 70 -1.26 -10.48 10.80
CA GLY A 70 -0.46 -9.62 9.92
C GLY A 70 0.09 -10.35 8.69
N GLY A 71 0.57 -11.58 8.86
CA GLY A 71 1.06 -12.43 7.77
C GLY A 71 -0.03 -12.81 6.77
N ILE A 72 -1.21 -13.22 7.25
CA ILE A 72 -2.38 -13.51 6.40
C ILE A 72 -2.82 -12.24 5.65
N GLY A 73 -2.89 -11.10 6.35
CA GLY A 73 -3.20 -9.82 5.74
C GLY A 73 -2.21 -9.43 4.63
N SER A 74 -0.92 -9.62 4.88
CA SER A 74 0.14 -9.38 3.89
C SER A 74 0.01 -10.28 2.66
N PHE A 75 -0.30 -11.57 2.86
CA PHE A 75 -0.54 -12.49 1.74
C PHE A 75 -1.73 -12.02 0.88
N LEU A 76 -2.85 -11.66 1.50
CA LEU A 76 -4.05 -11.22 0.79
C LEU A 76 -3.82 -9.91 0.03
N ILE A 77 -3.14 -8.93 0.63
CA ILE A 77 -2.90 -7.65 -0.03
C ILE A 77 -1.91 -7.79 -1.19
N ASN A 78 -0.85 -8.59 -1.05
CA ASN A 78 0.10 -8.83 -2.15
C ASN A 78 -0.57 -9.58 -3.31
N LYS A 79 -1.36 -10.63 -3.02
CA LYS A 79 -2.07 -11.39 -4.05
C LYS A 79 -3.13 -10.55 -4.77
N SER A 80 -3.88 -9.72 -4.04
CA SER A 80 -4.88 -8.82 -4.63
C SER A 80 -4.21 -7.69 -5.43
N SER A 81 -3.11 -7.13 -4.94
CA SER A 81 -2.35 -6.10 -5.66
C SER A 81 -1.81 -6.62 -6.99
N GLY A 82 -1.24 -7.84 -7.01
CA GLY A 82 -0.80 -8.48 -8.26
C GLY A 82 -1.94 -8.64 -9.27
N LYS A 83 -3.09 -9.18 -8.85
CA LYS A 83 -4.27 -9.31 -9.71
C LYS A 83 -4.80 -7.95 -10.20
N LEU A 84 -4.77 -6.93 -9.35
CA LEU A 84 -5.19 -5.58 -9.69
C LEU A 84 -4.25 -4.98 -10.74
N PHE A 85 -2.94 -5.15 -10.60
CA PHE A 85 -1.97 -4.67 -11.58
C PHE A 85 -2.11 -5.39 -12.91
N ASP A 86 -2.27 -6.72 -12.92
CA ASP A 86 -2.53 -7.47 -14.16
C ASP A 86 -3.81 -6.98 -14.86
N PHE A 87 -4.88 -6.76 -14.09
CA PHE A 87 -6.12 -6.22 -14.61
C PHE A 87 -5.95 -4.81 -15.18
N ALA A 88 -5.30 -3.91 -14.43
CA ALA A 88 -5.06 -2.53 -14.83
C ALA A 88 -4.21 -2.46 -16.10
N HIS A 89 -3.16 -3.29 -16.18
CA HIS A 89 -2.25 -3.36 -17.32
C HIS A 89 -2.95 -3.85 -18.59
N LYS A 90 -3.85 -4.83 -18.47
CA LYS A 90 -4.59 -5.37 -19.63
C LYS A 90 -5.74 -4.45 -20.07
N ASN A 91 -6.54 -3.95 -19.13
CA ASN A 91 -7.82 -3.31 -19.44
C ASN A 91 -7.75 -1.79 -19.53
N TRP A 92 -6.80 -1.14 -18.86
CA TRP A 92 -6.71 0.32 -18.80
C TRP A 92 -5.53 0.90 -19.58
N THR A 93 -4.67 0.04 -20.15
CA THR A 93 -3.62 0.49 -21.06
C THR A 93 -4.19 0.80 -22.44
N THR A 94 -3.79 1.94 -23.00
CA THR A 94 -4.14 2.34 -24.37
C THR A 94 -2.87 2.55 -25.19
N VAL A 95 -2.94 2.17 -26.46
CA VAL A 95 -1.88 2.33 -27.46
C VAL A 95 -2.46 3.17 -28.59
N ASP A 96 -1.91 4.37 -28.80
CA ASP A 96 -2.41 5.42 -29.71
C ASP A 96 -3.90 5.74 -29.48
N GLY A 97 -4.32 5.80 -28.22
CA GLY A 97 -5.71 6.09 -27.84
C GLY A 97 -6.70 4.94 -27.99
N VAL A 98 -6.25 3.77 -28.48
CA VAL A 98 -7.09 2.56 -28.61
C VAL A 98 -6.76 1.58 -27.47
N PRO A 99 -7.75 0.92 -26.84
CA PRO A 99 -7.52 -0.08 -25.80
C PRO A 99 -6.59 -1.22 -26.27
N LEU A 100 -5.69 -1.63 -25.37
CA LEU A 100 -4.68 -2.66 -25.66
C LEU A 100 -5.31 -3.96 -26.20
N LEU A 101 -6.33 -4.48 -25.52
CA LEU A 101 -6.98 -5.74 -25.89
C LEU A 101 -7.71 -5.68 -27.24
N GLN A 102 -8.04 -4.49 -27.73
CA GLN A 102 -8.65 -4.31 -29.05
C GLN A 102 -7.59 -4.42 -30.16
N LYS A 103 -6.39 -3.87 -29.94
CA LYS A 103 -5.26 -3.99 -30.87
C LYS A 103 -4.57 -5.35 -30.80
N PHE A 104 -4.53 -5.96 -29.62
CA PHE A 104 -3.83 -7.20 -29.35
C PHE A 104 -4.70 -8.17 -28.52
N PRO A 105 -5.69 -8.83 -29.15
CA PRO A 105 -6.64 -9.70 -28.45
C PRO A 105 -5.99 -10.94 -27.82
N GLN A 106 -4.81 -11.37 -28.31
CA GLN A 106 -4.07 -12.52 -27.77
C GLN A 106 -3.70 -12.37 -26.29
N PHE A 107 -3.52 -11.14 -25.81
CA PHE A 107 -3.15 -10.88 -24.41
C PHE A 107 -4.32 -11.02 -23.43
N ASN A 108 -5.52 -11.34 -23.92
CA ASN A 108 -6.60 -11.74 -23.04
C ASN A 108 -6.25 -13.06 -22.32
N THR A 109 -5.74 -14.04 -23.09
CA THR A 109 -5.37 -15.37 -22.58
C THR A 109 -3.88 -15.51 -22.30
N GLU A 110 -3.04 -14.87 -23.11
CA GLU A 110 -1.59 -14.96 -22.96
C GLU A 110 -1.04 -13.88 -22.02
N ARG A 111 0.14 -14.13 -21.46
CA ARG A 111 0.88 -13.14 -20.70
C ARG A 111 1.51 -12.14 -21.69
N ILE A 112 1.43 -10.85 -21.36
CA ILE A 112 2.12 -9.81 -22.13
C ILE A 112 3.63 -9.98 -21.91
N PRO A 113 4.45 -10.12 -22.96
CA PRO A 113 5.91 -10.17 -22.82
C PRO A 113 6.45 -8.91 -22.15
N ASP A 114 7.45 -9.05 -21.28
CA ASP A 114 7.94 -7.94 -20.47
C ASP A 114 8.52 -6.78 -21.33
N ASP A 115 9.13 -7.09 -22.48
CA ASP A 115 9.70 -6.09 -23.41
C ASP A 115 8.69 -5.51 -24.41
N PHE A 116 7.43 -5.95 -24.38
CA PHE A 116 6.44 -5.63 -25.41
C PHE A 116 6.20 -4.12 -25.55
N PHE A 117 5.98 -3.42 -24.43
CA PHE A 117 5.72 -1.99 -24.44
C PHE A 117 6.96 -1.16 -24.79
N THR A 118 8.15 -1.64 -24.44
CA THR A 118 9.42 -1.02 -24.85
C THR A 118 9.54 -1.04 -26.37
N LYS A 119 9.30 -2.20 -27.00
CA LYS A 119 9.32 -2.36 -28.46
C LYS A 119 8.25 -1.52 -29.16
N LEU A 120 7.04 -1.43 -28.59
CA LEU A 120 5.98 -0.57 -29.12
C LEU A 120 6.36 0.92 -29.04
N LYS A 121 7.04 1.33 -27.97
CA LYS A 121 7.51 2.71 -27.83
C LYS A 121 8.62 3.03 -28.84
N GLU A 122 9.51 2.07 -29.10
CA GLU A 122 10.53 2.17 -30.15
C GLU A 122 9.93 2.27 -31.56
N SER A 123 8.79 1.62 -31.81
CA SER A 123 8.07 1.75 -33.08
C SER A 123 7.28 3.07 -33.21
N GLY A 124 7.37 3.97 -32.23
CA GLY A 124 6.72 5.29 -32.25
C GLY A 124 5.30 5.33 -31.69
N ALA A 125 4.80 4.25 -31.08
CA ALA A 125 3.46 4.22 -30.51
C ALA A 125 3.38 5.05 -29.22
N VAL A 126 2.28 5.78 -29.04
CA VAL A 126 1.99 6.54 -27.82
C VAL A 126 1.25 5.64 -26.83
N ILE A 127 1.89 5.31 -25.72
CA ILE A 127 1.35 4.36 -24.73
C ILE A 127 0.94 5.12 -23.48
N SER A 128 -0.33 4.99 -23.10
CA SER A 128 -0.80 5.37 -21.77
C SER A 128 -0.96 4.11 -20.93
N ASP A 129 -0.01 3.88 -20.04
CA ASP A 129 0.04 2.69 -19.19
C ASP A 129 -0.97 2.76 -18.04
N GLY A 130 -1.89 1.78 -18.02
CA GLY A 130 -2.91 1.60 -17.00
C GLY A 130 -2.37 1.22 -15.62
N ILE A 131 -1.11 0.76 -15.53
CA ILE A 131 -0.45 0.46 -14.24
C ILE A 131 -0.45 1.69 -13.32
N ASN A 132 -0.28 2.89 -13.87
CA ASN A 132 -0.32 4.14 -13.11
C ASN A 132 -1.64 4.31 -12.34
N THR A 133 -2.76 3.87 -12.91
CA THR A 133 -4.06 3.87 -12.22
C THR A 133 -4.10 2.82 -11.11
N GLY A 134 -3.50 1.65 -11.36
CA GLY A 134 -3.34 0.60 -10.35
C GLY A 134 -2.55 1.09 -9.12
N TYR A 135 -1.44 1.79 -9.33
CA TYR A 135 -0.65 2.40 -8.24
C TYR A 135 -1.47 3.41 -7.44
N MET A 136 -2.22 4.28 -8.11
CA MET A 136 -3.06 5.28 -7.45
C MET A 136 -4.12 4.63 -6.54
N ILE A 137 -4.76 3.55 -7.00
CA ILE A 137 -5.74 2.80 -6.20
C ILE A 137 -5.08 2.20 -4.95
N ILE A 138 -3.94 1.53 -5.12
CA ILE A 138 -3.25 0.88 -3.99
C ILE A 138 -2.74 1.92 -2.98
N PHE A 139 -2.13 3.01 -3.44
CA PHE A 139 -1.69 4.09 -2.56
C PHE A 139 -2.88 4.72 -1.82
N SER A 140 -4.03 4.90 -2.48
CA SER A 140 -5.26 5.38 -1.83
C SER A 140 -5.71 4.47 -0.71
N VAL A 141 -5.80 3.16 -0.95
CA VAL A 141 -6.21 2.17 0.05
C VAL A 141 -5.22 2.12 1.22
N CYS A 142 -3.92 2.05 0.93
CA CYS A 142 -2.88 1.97 1.95
C CYS A 142 -2.80 3.25 2.80
N ALA A 143 -2.97 4.41 2.18
CA ALA A 143 -2.94 5.70 2.86
C ALA A 143 -4.05 5.81 3.92
N VAL A 144 -5.27 5.38 3.59
CA VAL A 144 -6.40 5.44 4.53
C VAL A 144 -6.41 4.30 5.55
N ALA A 145 -5.82 3.14 5.22
CA ALA A 145 -5.79 1.97 6.09
C ALA A 145 -5.14 2.26 7.45
N TYR A 146 -4.11 3.10 7.50
CA TYR A 146 -3.45 3.51 8.75
C TYR A 146 -4.38 4.29 9.68
N LEU A 147 -5.17 5.22 9.13
CA LEU A 147 -6.14 6.01 9.90
C LEU A 147 -7.29 5.13 10.40
N ILE A 148 -7.79 4.22 9.56
CA ILE A 148 -8.83 3.25 9.94
C ILE A 148 -8.31 2.35 11.06
N ALA A 149 -7.12 1.78 10.90
CA ALA A 149 -6.49 0.94 11.91
C ALA A 149 -6.31 1.71 13.23
N TRP A 150 -5.88 2.99 13.16
CA TRP A 150 -5.81 3.84 14.33
C TRP A 150 -7.14 3.94 15.07
N PHE A 151 -8.20 4.25 14.32
CA PHE A 151 -9.53 4.47 14.86
C PHE A 151 -10.07 3.20 15.53
N VAL A 152 -9.92 2.05 14.86
CA VAL A 152 -10.30 0.73 15.41
C VAL A 152 -9.54 0.45 16.71
N MET A 153 -8.21 0.57 16.71
CA MET A 153 -7.43 0.35 17.93
C MET A 153 -7.82 1.33 19.03
N LYS A 154 -8.05 2.61 18.71
CA LYS A 154 -8.43 3.62 19.70
C LYS A 154 -9.80 3.34 20.32
N ALA A 155 -10.73 2.77 19.55
CA ALA A 155 -12.05 2.37 20.03
C ALA A 155 -11.98 1.12 20.93
N LEU A 156 -11.08 0.18 20.63
CA LEU A 156 -10.93 -1.07 21.38
C LEU A 156 -10.08 -0.95 22.65
N VAL A 157 -9.17 0.04 22.72
CA VAL A 157 -8.28 0.23 23.88
C VAL A 157 -9.09 0.65 25.12
N PRO A 158 -9.00 -0.10 26.25
CA PRO A 158 -9.65 0.27 27.51
C PRO A 158 -9.16 1.62 28.03
N LYS A 159 -10.07 2.41 28.63
CA LYS A 159 -9.68 3.62 29.36
C LYS A 159 -9.16 3.24 30.74
N TYR A 160 -7.85 3.31 30.94
CA TYR A 160 -7.25 3.10 32.27
C TYR A 160 -7.58 4.27 33.21
N LYS A 161 -8.01 3.96 34.42
CA LYS A 161 -8.04 4.92 35.54
C LYS A 161 -6.67 4.91 36.19
N VAL A 162 -6.14 6.09 36.53
CA VAL A 162 -4.94 6.21 37.37
C VAL A 162 -5.28 5.57 38.71
N ILE A 163 -4.42 4.67 39.20
CA ILE A 163 -4.56 4.12 40.54
C ILE A 163 -4.22 5.27 41.49
N THR A 164 -5.25 5.84 42.12
CA THR A 164 -5.10 6.76 43.24
C THR A 164 -5.10 5.91 44.51
N ASP A 165 -4.02 5.98 45.29
CA ASP A 165 -3.92 5.35 46.61
C ASP A 165 -5.06 5.78 47.56
#